data_AF-Q0BJA2-F1
#
_entry.id   AF-Q0BJA2-F1
#
_cell.length_a   1.000
_cell.length_b   1.000
_cell.length_c   1.000
_cell.angle_alpha   90.00
_cell.angle_beta   90.00
_cell.angle_gamma   90.00
#
_symmetry.space_group_name_H-M   'P 1'
#
loop_
_entity.id
_entity.type
_entity.pdbx_description
1 polymer ?
#
loop_
_entity_poly.entity_id
_entity_poly.type
_entity_poly.pdbx_seq_one_letter_code
_entity_poly.pdbx_strand_id
1 'polypeptide(L)'
;MALQMIVVGDETSHGGRVITGSETHSIDGKKIARLHDLVDCPEKYPDGRPHGINKIIEAHPTVTIDGQRVALHGHHTECGCTLIGSMTARVGD
;
A
#
# COMPACT_ATOMS: atom_id res chain seq x y z
N MET A 1 5.38 -2.15 19.06
CA MET A 1 5.45 -1.26 17.87
C MET A 1 4.10 -1.30 17.19
N ALA A 2 3.55 -0.16 16.79
CA ALA A 2 2.28 -0.16 16.07
C ALA A 2 2.55 -0.43 14.59
N LEU A 3 1.82 -1.38 14.00
CA LEU A 3 1.91 -1.71 12.58
C LEU A 3 1.03 -0.74 11.80
N GLN A 4 1.63 0.19 11.08
CA GLN A 4 0.88 1.15 10.29
C GLN A 4 0.48 0.49 8.96
N MET A 5 -0.71 -0.09 8.91
CA MET A 5 -1.24 -0.73 7.71
C MET A 5 -1.62 0.31 6.66
N ILE A 6 -1.33 0.00 5.41
CA ILE A 6 -1.72 0.83 4.28
C ILE A 6 -3.17 0.53 3.92
N VAL A 7 -3.93 1.55 3.58
CA VAL A 7 -5.32 1.44 3.14
C VAL A 7 -5.54 2.15 1.81
N VAL A 8 -6.63 1.80 1.12
CA VAL A 8 -7.04 2.51 -0.10
C VAL A 8 -7.22 4.00 0.19
N GLY A 9 -6.63 4.82 -0.68
CA GLY A 9 -6.58 6.27 -0.54
C GLY A 9 -5.34 6.80 0.19
N ASP A 10 -4.49 5.94 0.77
CA ASP A 10 -3.19 6.37 1.31
C ASP A 10 -2.28 6.88 0.20
N GLU A 11 -1.44 7.84 0.57
CA GLU A 11 -0.53 8.52 -0.34
C GLU A 11 0.79 7.77 -0.48
N THR A 12 1.55 8.14 -1.50
CA THR A 12 2.90 7.62 -1.74
C THR A 12 3.90 8.76 -1.84
N SER A 13 5.18 8.47 -1.66
CA SER A 13 6.25 9.45 -1.73
C SER A 13 6.32 10.21 -3.07
N HIS A 14 5.77 9.64 -4.13
CA HIS A 14 5.71 10.23 -5.48
C HIS A 14 4.41 11.02 -5.73
N GLY A 15 3.61 11.30 -4.69
CA GLY A 15 2.33 11.98 -4.82
C GLY A 15 1.22 11.12 -5.44
N GLY A 16 1.47 9.82 -5.62
CA GLY A 16 0.47 8.83 -6.04
C GLY A 16 -0.39 8.32 -4.88
N ARG A 17 -1.35 7.45 -5.18
CA ARG A 17 -2.31 6.91 -4.20
C ARG A 17 -2.61 5.45 -4.40
N VAL A 18 -2.91 4.75 -3.30
CA VAL A 18 -3.38 3.37 -3.32
C VAL A 18 -4.83 3.33 -3.81
N ILE A 19 -5.10 2.53 -4.84
CA ILE A 19 -6.42 2.50 -5.50
C ILE A 19 -7.19 1.19 -5.29
N THR A 20 -6.51 0.13 -4.83
CA THR A 20 -7.15 -1.18 -4.57
C THR A 20 -6.68 -1.76 -3.24
N GLY A 21 -7.47 -2.69 -2.70
CA GLY A 21 -7.29 -3.27 -1.37
C GLY A 21 -8.14 -4.51 -1.20
N SER A 22 -8.14 -5.10 0.00
CA SER A 22 -9.01 -6.22 0.38
C SER A 22 -10.49 -5.92 0.14
N GLU A 23 -11.22 -6.93 -0.32
CA GLU A 23 -12.66 -6.86 -0.54
C GLU A 23 -13.47 -7.09 0.74
N THR A 24 -12.89 -7.81 1.69
CA THR A 24 -13.53 -8.32 2.91
C THR A 24 -13.07 -7.60 4.16
N HIS A 25 -11.85 -7.04 4.17
CA HIS A 25 -11.28 -6.37 5.34
C HIS A 25 -11.00 -4.88 5.08
N SER A 26 -11.52 -4.07 5.99
CA SER A 26 -11.32 -2.63 6.01
C SER A 26 -11.02 -2.15 7.43
N ILE A 27 -10.18 -1.14 7.56
CA ILE A 27 -9.96 -0.40 8.80
C ILE A 27 -10.65 0.95 8.64
N ASP A 28 -11.57 1.27 9.55
CA ASP A 28 -12.31 2.54 9.54
C ASP A 28 -13.02 2.81 8.19
N GLY A 29 -13.58 1.76 7.59
CA GLY A 29 -14.26 1.82 6.29
C GLY A 29 -13.33 1.89 5.07
N LYS A 30 -12.00 1.92 5.26
CA LYS A 30 -11.02 1.88 4.17
C LYS A 30 -10.43 0.49 3.98
N LYS A 31 -10.47 -0.01 2.76
CA LYS A 31 -9.95 -1.34 2.40
C LYS A 31 -8.45 -1.42 2.66
N ILE A 32 -8.00 -2.51 3.27
CA ILE A 32 -6.58 -2.68 3.61
C ILE A 32 -5.79 -3.10 2.36
N ALA A 33 -4.69 -2.42 2.08
CA ALA A 33 -3.80 -2.73 0.98
C ALA A 33 -2.89 -3.91 1.33
N ARG A 34 -2.70 -4.79 0.36
CA ARG A 34 -1.98 -6.06 0.47
C ARG A 34 -0.95 -6.15 -0.63
N LEU A 35 -0.15 -7.21 -0.57
CA LEU A 35 0.78 -7.54 -1.63
C LEU A 35 0.04 -7.66 -2.98
N HIS A 36 0.60 -7.01 -4.01
CA HIS A 36 0.04 -6.90 -5.37
C HIS A 36 -1.18 -6.00 -5.55
N ASP A 37 -1.67 -5.33 -4.49
CA ASP A 37 -2.63 -4.25 -4.69
C ASP A 37 -1.98 -3.09 -5.48
N LEU A 38 -2.82 -2.38 -6.19
CA LEU A 38 -2.47 -1.34 -7.15
C LEU A 38 -2.39 0.05 -6.52
N VAL A 39 -1.43 0.81 -7.02
CA VAL A 39 -1.17 2.22 -6.75
C VAL A 39 -1.18 2.96 -8.07
N ASP A 40 -1.77 4.15 -8.09
CA ASP A 40 -1.69 5.08 -9.21
C ASP A 40 -0.63 6.14 -8.91
N CYS A 41 0.44 6.15 -9.71
CA CYS A 41 1.57 7.03 -9.54
C CYS A 41 1.67 8.05 -10.70
N PRO A 42 1.63 9.36 -10.42
CA PRO A 42 1.67 10.40 -11.45
C PRO A 42 3.08 10.67 -12.01
N GLU A 43 4.12 10.12 -11.39
CA GLU A 43 5.52 10.30 -11.77
C GLU A 43 5.90 9.55 -13.06
N LYS A 44 7.08 9.89 -13.58
CA LYS A 44 7.65 9.26 -14.79
C LYS A 44 9.07 8.79 -14.51
N TYR A 45 9.46 7.69 -15.15
CA TYR A 45 10.85 7.24 -15.13
C TYR A 45 11.73 8.22 -15.94
N PRO A 46 13.07 8.18 -15.75
CA PRO A 46 14.00 9.06 -16.47
C PRO A 46 13.98 8.92 -18.00
N ASP A 47 13.51 7.78 -18.52
CA ASP A 47 13.33 7.52 -19.96
C ASP A 47 12.01 8.08 -20.52
N GLY A 48 11.20 8.74 -19.69
CA GLY A 48 9.96 9.41 -20.06
C GLY A 48 8.70 8.54 -20.01
N ARG A 49 8.82 7.24 -19.71
CA ARG A 49 7.64 6.37 -19.55
C ARG A 49 6.93 6.68 -18.22
N PRO A 50 5.59 6.70 -18.17
CA PRO A 50 4.87 6.93 -16.91
C PRO A 50 5.08 5.76 -15.94
N HIS A 51 5.11 6.06 -14.63
CA HIS A 51 4.96 5.03 -13.61
C HIS A 51 3.57 4.41 -13.71
N GLY A 52 2.54 5.27 -13.75
CA GLY A 52 1.15 4.88 -13.94
C GLY A 52 0.65 3.96 -12.84
N ILE A 53 -0.21 3.01 -13.23
CA ILE A 53 -0.75 2.03 -12.31
C ILE A 53 0.28 0.91 -12.10
N ASN A 54 0.74 0.74 -10.86
CA ASN A 54 1.77 -0.22 -10.51
C ASN A 54 1.45 -0.96 -9.20
N LYS A 55 2.10 -2.11 -8.99
CA LYS A 55 1.78 -3.00 -7.85
C LYS A 55 2.61 -2.70 -6.61
N ILE A 56 2.06 -2.97 -5.43
CA ILE A 56 2.81 -3.09 -4.19
C ILE A 56 3.61 -4.40 -4.23
N ILE A 57 4.93 -4.32 -4.00
CA ILE A 57 5.84 -5.47 -4.08
C ILE A 57 6.40 -5.88 -2.71
N GLU A 58 6.21 -5.05 -1.69
CA GLU A 58 6.64 -5.34 -0.33
C GLU A 58 5.45 -5.47 0.63
N ALA A 59 5.51 -6.50 1.49
CA ALA A 59 4.47 -6.80 2.46
C ALA A 59 5.06 -7.49 3.70
N HIS A 60 4.34 -7.42 4.81
CA HIS A 60 4.82 -7.92 6.10
C HIS A 60 5.04 -9.44 6.02
N PRO A 61 6.16 -9.97 6.54
CA PRO A 61 6.50 -11.39 6.35
C PRO A 61 5.49 -12.36 6.96
N THR A 62 4.82 -11.98 8.06
CA THR A 62 3.98 -12.87 8.85
C THR A 62 2.54 -12.41 9.03
N VAL A 63 2.22 -11.15 8.69
CA VAL A 63 0.87 -10.60 8.91
C VAL A 63 0.12 -10.70 7.60
N THR A 64 -0.94 -11.50 7.63
CA THR A 64 -1.79 -11.78 6.48
C THR A 64 -3.23 -11.41 6.78
N ILE A 65 -3.90 -10.86 5.79
CA ILE A 65 -5.34 -10.62 5.79
C ILE A 65 -5.89 -11.29 4.53
N ASP A 66 -6.93 -12.12 4.69
CA ASP A 66 -7.45 -13.01 3.64
C ASP A 66 -6.39 -13.93 3.02
N GLY A 67 -5.41 -14.38 3.81
CA GLY A 67 -4.31 -15.21 3.32
C GLY A 67 -3.28 -14.46 2.48
N GLN A 68 -3.38 -13.14 2.34
CA GLN A 68 -2.43 -12.32 1.61
C GLN A 68 -1.71 -11.34 2.53
N ARG A 69 -0.39 -11.18 2.33
CA ARG A 69 0.46 -10.36 3.21
C ARG A 69 0.08 -8.89 3.11
N VAL A 70 0.01 -8.20 4.25
CA VAL A 70 -0.40 -6.79 4.32
C VAL A 70 0.74 -5.85 3.96
N ALA A 71 0.41 -4.76 3.26
CA ALA A 71 1.34 -3.67 3.02
C ALA A 71 1.40 -2.73 4.23
N LEU A 72 2.59 -2.26 4.57
CA LEU A 72 2.82 -1.38 5.71
C LEU A 72 3.45 -0.06 5.26
N HIS A 73 3.38 0.94 6.14
CA HIS A 73 4.13 2.17 5.99
C HIS A 73 5.61 1.88 5.75
N GLY A 74 6.19 2.58 4.76
CA GLY A 74 7.60 2.39 4.39
C GLY A 74 7.83 1.28 3.36
N HIS A 75 6.82 0.50 2.99
CA HIS A 75 6.95 -0.50 1.93
C HIS A 75 6.97 0.12 0.55
N HIS A 76 7.59 -0.59 -0.39
CA HIS A 76 7.80 -0.14 -1.76
C HIS A 76 6.82 -0.76 -2.75
N THR A 77 6.64 -0.01 -3.82
CA THR A 77 5.90 -0.43 -5.01
C THR A 77 6.85 -0.68 -6.18
N GLU A 78 6.34 -1.28 -7.25
CA GLU A 78 7.12 -1.61 -8.46
C GLU A 78 7.78 -0.39 -9.12
N CYS A 79 7.18 0.80 -9.02
CA CYS A 79 7.78 2.03 -9.52
C CYS A 79 8.85 2.64 -8.59
N GLY A 80 9.08 2.01 -7.43
CA GLY A 80 10.02 2.47 -6.41
C GLY A 80 9.46 3.49 -5.43
N CYS A 81 8.18 3.88 -5.53
CA CYS A 81 7.58 4.77 -4.54
C CYS A 81 7.35 4.05 -3.21
N THR A 82 7.38 4.83 -2.12
CA THR A 82 7.15 4.35 -0.76
C THR A 82 5.73 4.66 -0.34
N LEU A 83 5.07 3.71 0.32
CA LEU A 83 3.72 3.84 0.85
C LEU A 83 3.71 4.64 2.15
N ILE A 84 2.82 5.63 2.24
CA ILE A 84 2.66 6.51 3.38
C ILE A 84 1.31 6.23 4.04
N GLY A 85 1.34 5.39 5.08
CA GLY A 85 0.14 5.07 5.85
C GLY A 85 -0.39 6.30 6.58
N SER A 86 -1.69 6.60 6.42
CA SER A 86 -2.35 7.67 7.17
C SER A 86 -2.92 7.20 8.52
N MET A 87 -3.03 5.88 8.73
CA MET A 87 -3.73 5.28 9.87
C MET A 87 -2.86 4.30 10.64
N THR A 88 -2.73 4.50 11.95
CA THR A 88 -2.03 3.57 12.83
C THR A 88 -2.98 2.45 13.26
N ALA A 89 -2.89 1.29 12.60
CA ALA A 89 -3.58 0.10 13.07
C ALA A 89 -2.84 -0.46 14.30
N ARG A 90 -3.53 -0.61 15.42
CA ARG A 90 -3.01 -1.37 16.56
C ARG A 90 -3.50 -2.80 16.40
N VAL A 91 -2.59 -3.72 16.07
CA VAL A 91 -2.86 -5.15 16.26
C VAL A 91 -2.81 -5.37 17.77
N GLY A 92 -3.97 -5.49 18.40
CA GLY A 92 -4.12 -5.69 19.84
C GLY A 92 -3.84 -7.14 20.23
N ASP A 93 -3.22 -7.30 21.41
CA ASP A 93 -2.89 -8.55 22.11
C ASP A 93 -4.10 -9.44 22.42
#